data_AF-A0A6P1F010-F1
#
_entry.id   AF-A0A6P1F010-F1
#
_cell.length_a   1.000
_cell.length_b   1.000
_cell.length_c   1.000
_cell.angle_alpha   90.00
_cell.angle_beta   90.00
_cell.angle_gamma   90.00
#
_symmetry.space_group_name_H-M   'P 1'
#
loop_
_entity.id
_entity.type
_entity.pdbx_description
1 polymer ?
#
loop_
_entity_poly.entity_id
_entity_poly.type
_entity_poly.pdbx_seq_one_letter_code
_entity_poly.pdbx_strand_id
1 'polypeptide(L)'
;MQPYDPDENPSREPVSVEEATEEGLLLAQYASRMAVKNRVLMDGLAEGVPFDVGHYSVIAAAELEKLAGESEAAAERLRAIAADATLVGGRSDHVHDYRSADIDNLDHRERLSLAVADSLRHRARDEQYLAALVDDARQDAWRELSQSIEETLDRAPRIDADDEEYRRDRSVRMALVVVDDLAQLAAERGVVLEE
;
A
#
# COMPACT_ATOMS: atom_id res chain seq x y z
N MET A 1 -27.94 13.58 -37.29
CA MET A 1 -26.70 13.10 -36.66
C MET A 1 -26.17 11.99 -37.54
N GLN A 2 -24.89 12.06 -37.92
CA GLN A 2 -24.22 10.97 -38.63
C GLN A 2 -24.06 9.79 -37.64
N PRO A 3 -24.32 8.54 -38.06
CA PRO A 3 -24.07 7.37 -37.22
C PRO A 3 -22.58 7.30 -36.84
N TYR A 4 -22.29 6.84 -35.62
CA TYR A 4 -20.92 6.56 -35.20
C TYR A 4 -20.33 5.46 -36.09
N ASP A 5 -19.20 5.76 -36.75
CA ASP A 5 -18.44 4.80 -37.54
C ASP A 5 -17.20 4.37 -36.73
N PRO A 6 -17.15 3.12 -36.23
CA PRO A 6 -16.01 2.62 -35.47
C PRO A 6 -14.74 2.51 -36.32
N ASP A 7 -14.84 2.46 -37.65
CA ASP A 7 -13.70 2.40 -38.56
C ASP A 7 -13.00 3.78 -38.72
N GLU A 8 -13.65 4.87 -38.28
CA GLU A 8 -13.07 6.21 -38.24
C GLU A 8 -12.28 6.48 -36.93
N ASN A 9 -12.26 5.53 -35.98
CA ASN A 9 -11.45 5.71 -34.78
C ASN A 9 -9.96 5.75 -35.15
N PRO A 10 -9.18 6.70 -34.60
CA PRO A 10 -7.75 6.71 -34.80
C PRO A 10 -7.13 5.43 -34.25
N SER A 11 -6.46 4.65 -35.11
CA SER A 11 -5.68 3.50 -34.64
C SER A 11 -4.54 4.01 -33.77
N ARG A 12 -4.59 3.75 -32.46
CA ARG A 12 -3.45 3.98 -31.59
C ARG A 12 -2.51 2.80 -31.70
N GLU A 13 -1.22 3.10 -31.88
CA GLU A 13 -0.19 2.07 -31.78
C GLU A 13 -0.25 1.47 -30.36
N PRO A 14 -0.33 0.14 -30.22
CA PRO A 14 -0.41 -0.49 -28.92
C PRO A 14 0.87 -0.20 -28.13
N VAL A 15 0.72 0.09 -26.84
CA VAL A 15 1.84 0.27 -25.90
C VAL A 15 2.72 -0.97 -25.95
N SER A 16 4.04 -0.80 -25.88
CA SER A 16 4.94 -1.96 -25.87
C SER A 16 4.78 -2.77 -24.58
N VAL A 17 5.10 -4.07 -24.62
CA VAL A 17 5.06 -4.91 -23.41
C VAL A 17 5.98 -4.35 -22.33
N GLU A 18 7.11 -3.79 -22.72
CA GLU A 18 8.10 -3.19 -21.82
C GLU A 18 7.54 -1.97 -21.10
N GLU A 19 7.00 -0.99 -21.83
CA GLU A 19 6.38 0.21 -21.22
C GLU A 19 5.20 -0.15 -20.32
N ALA A 20 4.34 -1.08 -20.75
CA ALA A 20 3.23 -1.53 -19.92
C ALA A 20 3.72 -2.28 -18.66
N THR A 21 4.85 -2.99 -18.75
CA THR A 21 5.46 -3.68 -17.60
C THR A 21 5.98 -2.66 -16.60
N GLU A 22 6.65 -1.61 -17.07
CA GLU A 22 7.12 -0.52 -16.21
C GLU A 22 5.96 0.14 -15.46
N GLU A 23 4.86 0.46 -16.15
CA GLU A 23 3.66 1.01 -15.52
C GLU A 23 3.06 0.06 -14.48
N GLY A 24 2.94 -1.23 -14.81
CA GLY A 24 2.48 -2.26 -13.88
C GLY A 24 3.35 -2.36 -12.63
N LEU A 25 4.68 -2.23 -12.79
CA LEU A 25 5.62 -2.26 -11.67
C LEU A 25 5.55 -1.02 -10.78
N LEU A 26 5.23 0.16 -11.33
CA LEU A 26 4.98 1.37 -10.53
C LEU A 26 3.74 1.19 -9.64
N LEU A 27 2.66 0.64 -10.19
CA LEU A 27 1.45 0.35 -9.42
C LEU A 27 1.70 -0.70 -8.33
N ALA A 28 2.41 -1.77 -8.66
CA ALA A 28 2.76 -2.81 -7.70
C ALA A 28 3.68 -2.28 -6.59
N GLN A 29 4.64 -1.42 -6.92
CA GLN A 29 5.49 -0.75 -5.93
C GLN A 29 4.66 0.14 -5.01
N TYR A 30 3.73 0.93 -5.54
CA TYR A 30 2.84 1.76 -4.74
C TYR A 30 1.99 0.90 -3.78
N ALA A 31 1.39 -0.18 -4.28
CA ALA A 31 0.59 -1.10 -3.48
C ALA A 31 1.42 -1.74 -2.34
N SER A 32 2.62 -2.21 -2.67
CA SER A 32 3.54 -2.81 -1.69
C SER A 32 3.97 -1.80 -0.63
N ARG A 33 4.31 -0.56 -1.03
CA ARG A 33 4.64 0.52 -0.08
C ARG A 33 3.47 0.83 0.85
N MET A 34 2.24 0.89 0.32
CA MET A 34 1.04 1.11 1.13
C MET A 34 0.79 -0.03 2.13
N ALA A 35 0.98 -1.29 1.71
CA ALA A 35 0.84 -2.44 2.61
C ALA A 35 1.84 -2.39 3.77
N VAL A 36 3.11 -2.09 3.48
CA VAL A 36 4.16 -1.95 4.50
C VAL A 36 3.88 -0.75 5.40
N LYS A 37 3.48 0.40 4.86
CA LYS A 37 3.10 1.60 5.63
C LYS A 37 2.03 1.28 6.65
N ASN A 38 0.95 0.61 6.21
CA ASN A 38 -0.15 0.22 7.08
C ASN A 38 0.33 -0.73 8.18
N ARG A 39 1.23 -1.66 7.85
CA ARG A 39 1.81 -2.57 8.85
C ARG A 39 2.64 -1.81 9.89
N VAL A 40 3.49 -0.87 9.46
CA VAL A 40 4.28 0.00 10.35
C VAL A 40 3.38 0.81 11.27
N LEU A 41 2.30 1.41 10.76
CA LEU A 41 1.33 2.15 11.57
C LEU A 41 0.68 1.25 12.62
N MET A 42 0.19 0.07 12.22
CA MET A 42 -0.46 -0.86 13.13
C MET A 42 0.49 -1.37 14.23
N ASP A 43 1.74 -1.66 13.88
CA ASP A 43 2.75 -2.09 14.86
C ASP A 43 3.19 -0.93 15.77
N GLY A 44 3.26 0.29 15.25
CA GLY A 44 3.59 1.48 16.05
C GLY A 44 2.49 1.86 17.06
N LEU A 45 1.24 1.46 16.81
CA LEU A 45 0.14 1.59 17.78
C LEU A 45 0.17 0.52 18.86
N ALA A 46 0.87 -0.61 18.62
CA ALA A 46 1.03 -1.67 19.61
C ALA A 46 2.23 -1.34 20.51
N GLU A 47 2.04 -1.39 21.84
CA GLU A 47 3.09 -1.09 22.79
C GLU A 47 4.31 -2.03 22.62
N GLY A 48 5.50 -1.44 22.52
CA GLY A 48 6.77 -2.15 22.72
C GLY A 48 7.42 -2.79 21.49
N VAL A 49 6.95 -2.53 20.27
CA VAL A 49 7.62 -3.03 19.05
C VAL A 49 8.58 -1.97 18.49
N PRO A 50 9.92 -2.11 18.67
CA PRO A 50 10.86 -1.21 18.02
C PRO A 50 10.82 -1.40 16.51
N PHE A 51 11.04 -0.32 15.77
CA PHE A 51 11.14 -0.41 14.32
C PHE A 51 12.38 -1.20 13.91
N ASP A 52 12.19 -2.27 13.12
CA ASP A 52 13.25 -3.12 12.60
C ASP A 52 13.13 -3.25 11.07
N VAL A 53 14.13 -2.76 10.34
CA VAL A 53 14.12 -2.80 8.86
C VAL A 53 14.02 -4.23 8.36
N GLY A 54 14.74 -5.18 8.97
CA GLY A 54 14.75 -6.58 8.54
C GLY A 54 13.36 -7.21 8.60
N HIS A 55 12.62 -7.00 9.69
CA HIS A 55 11.25 -7.45 9.87
C HIS A 55 10.34 -6.92 8.76
N TYR A 56 10.38 -5.61 8.50
CA TYR A 56 9.53 -5.01 7.46
C TYR A 56 9.98 -5.36 6.04
N SER A 57 11.27 -5.66 5.82
CA SER A 57 11.76 -6.16 4.53
C SER A 57 11.22 -7.55 4.23
N VAL A 58 11.06 -8.42 5.24
CA VAL A 58 10.39 -9.73 5.06
C VAL A 58 8.93 -9.54 4.66
N ILE A 59 8.23 -8.59 5.28
CA ILE A 59 6.83 -8.26 4.93
C ILE A 59 6.75 -7.71 3.50
N ALA A 60 7.65 -6.79 3.13
CA ALA A 60 7.72 -6.24 1.79
C ALA A 60 7.97 -7.33 0.73
N ALA A 61 8.91 -8.25 0.99
CA ALA A 61 9.19 -9.38 0.12
C ALA A 61 7.97 -10.29 -0.05
N ALA A 62 7.24 -10.57 1.04
CA ALA A 62 6.02 -11.36 1.00
C ALA A 62 4.92 -10.71 0.16
N GLU A 63 4.73 -9.39 0.27
CA GLU A 63 3.76 -8.67 -0.56
C GLU A 63 4.15 -8.67 -2.05
N LEU A 64 5.44 -8.52 -2.38
CA LEU A 64 5.91 -8.61 -3.76
C LEU A 64 5.75 -10.02 -4.34
N GLU A 65 6.06 -11.08 -3.58
CA GLU A 65 5.84 -12.47 -4.00
C GLU A 65 4.35 -12.79 -4.17
N LYS A 66 3.49 -12.25 -3.31
CA LYS A 66 2.03 -12.36 -3.45
C LYS A 66 1.56 -11.71 -4.76
N LEU A 67 1.95 -10.46 -5.03
CA LEU A 67 1.60 -9.75 -6.26
C LEU A 67 2.14 -10.49 -7.50
N ALA A 68 3.34 -11.05 -7.43
CA ALA A 68 3.89 -11.88 -8.50
C ALA A 68 3.01 -13.11 -8.78
N GLY A 69 2.58 -13.81 -7.73
CA GLY A 69 1.66 -14.95 -7.86
C GLY A 69 0.28 -14.55 -8.45
N GLU A 70 -0.23 -13.37 -8.08
CA GLU A 70 -1.47 -12.84 -8.66
C GLU A 70 -1.30 -12.52 -10.16
N SER A 71 -0.15 -11.97 -10.57
CA SER A 71 0.19 -11.72 -11.97
C SER A 71 0.38 -13.01 -12.77
N GLU A 72 1.02 -14.04 -12.22
CA GLU A 72 1.11 -15.38 -12.85
C GLU A 72 -0.27 -16.00 -13.04
N ALA A 73 -1.12 -15.96 -12.01
CA ALA A 73 -2.48 -16.45 -12.11
C ALA A 73 -3.30 -15.67 -13.16
N ALA A 74 -3.02 -14.37 -13.33
CA ALA A 74 -3.63 -13.57 -14.40
C ALA A 74 -3.18 -14.02 -15.79
N ALA A 75 -1.87 -14.30 -15.97
CA ALA A 75 -1.35 -14.85 -17.21
C ALA A 75 -1.97 -16.21 -17.55
N GLU A 76 -2.09 -17.12 -16.57
CA GLU A 76 -2.72 -18.43 -16.78
C GLU A 76 -4.18 -18.31 -17.22
N ARG A 77 -4.95 -17.39 -16.61
CA ARG A 77 -6.33 -17.13 -17.02
C ARG A 77 -6.41 -16.60 -18.45
N LEU A 78 -5.52 -15.68 -18.82
CA LEU A 78 -5.47 -15.12 -20.18
C LEU A 78 -5.14 -16.20 -21.22
N ARG A 79 -4.20 -17.09 -20.91
CA ARG A 79 -3.84 -18.23 -21.75
C ARG A 79 -5.02 -19.17 -21.98
N ALA A 80 -5.77 -19.48 -20.93
CA ALA A 80 -6.97 -20.32 -21.04
C ALA A 80 -8.04 -19.66 -21.93
N ILE A 81 -8.28 -18.36 -21.74
CA ILE A 81 -9.22 -17.59 -22.57
C ILE A 81 -8.77 -17.57 -24.04
N ALA A 82 -7.48 -17.39 -24.31
CA ALA A 82 -6.94 -17.39 -25.66
C ALA A 82 -7.13 -18.75 -26.35
N ALA A 83 -6.90 -19.85 -25.63
CA ALA A 83 -7.11 -21.21 -26.14
C ALA A 83 -8.58 -21.44 -26.54
N ASP A 84 -9.53 -20.97 -25.73
CA ASP A 84 -10.97 -21.09 -26.01
C ASP A 84 -11.40 -20.17 -27.17
N ALA A 85 -10.89 -18.94 -27.22
CA ALA A 85 -11.19 -17.96 -28.27
C ALA A 85 -10.72 -18.41 -29.66
N THR A 86 -9.65 -19.21 -29.72
CA THR A 86 -9.12 -19.77 -30.98
C THR A 86 -10.11 -20.72 -31.66
N LEU A 87 -11.05 -21.32 -30.90
CA LEU A 87 -12.04 -22.28 -31.39
C LEU A 87 -13.34 -21.60 -31.89
N VAL A 88 -13.51 -20.29 -31.69
CA VAL A 88 -14.77 -19.57 -31.93
C VAL A 88 -14.59 -18.50 -33.02
N GLY A 89 -15.11 -18.77 -34.22
CA GLY A 89 -15.15 -17.82 -35.33
C GLY A 89 -16.37 -16.88 -35.32
N GLY A 90 -16.28 -15.71 -35.98
CA GLY A 90 -17.40 -14.77 -36.23
C GLY A 90 -17.28 -13.41 -35.53
N ARG A 91 -18.37 -12.61 -35.48
CA ARG A 91 -18.46 -11.30 -34.81
C ARG A 91 -19.10 -11.38 -33.41
N SER A 92 -18.43 -10.84 -32.40
CA SER A 92 -18.82 -10.86 -30.97
C SER A 92 -20.22 -10.30 -30.70
N ASP A 93 -21.02 -11.01 -29.88
CA ASP A 93 -22.34 -10.56 -29.41
C ASP A 93 -22.26 -9.91 -28.00
N HIS A 94 -21.13 -10.09 -27.28
CA HIS A 94 -20.92 -9.58 -25.91
C HIS A 94 -19.44 -9.22 -25.63
N VAL A 95 -19.18 -8.26 -24.74
CA VAL A 95 -17.83 -7.76 -24.37
C VAL A 95 -16.86 -8.83 -23.83
N HIS A 96 -17.37 -10.03 -23.49
CA HIS A 96 -16.56 -11.16 -23.00
C HIS A 96 -16.53 -12.35 -23.96
N ASP A 97 -17.15 -12.24 -25.13
CA ASP A 97 -17.01 -13.20 -26.23
C ASP A 97 -15.73 -12.87 -26.99
N TYR A 98 -14.59 -13.23 -26.38
CA TYR A 98 -13.30 -13.16 -27.06
C TYR A 98 -13.29 -14.10 -28.26
N ARG A 99 -12.78 -13.61 -29.39
CA ARG A 99 -12.70 -14.36 -30.65
C ARG A 99 -11.28 -14.39 -31.19
N SER A 100 -11.09 -15.06 -32.31
CA SER A 100 -9.79 -15.14 -32.98
C SER A 100 -9.13 -13.78 -33.26
N ALA A 101 -9.91 -12.71 -33.41
CA ALA A 101 -9.39 -11.35 -33.59
C ALA A 101 -8.75 -10.74 -32.31
N ASP A 102 -9.06 -11.28 -31.13
CA ASP A 102 -8.58 -10.77 -29.85
C ASP A 102 -7.31 -11.49 -29.37
N ILE A 103 -6.87 -12.54 -30.07
CA ILE A 103 -5.74 -13.40 -29.66
C ILE A 103 -4.47 -12.57 -29.44
N ASP A 104 -4.15 -11.63 -30.34
CA ASP A 104 -2.95 -10.80 -30.23
C ASP A 104 -2.98 -9.91 -28.97
N ASN A 105 -4.17 -9.41 -28.58
CA ASN A 105 -4.32 -8.64 -27.36
C ASN A 105 -4.21 -9.51 -26.12
N LEU A 106 -4.80 -10.70 -26.13
CA LEU A 106 -4.72 -11.66 -25.03
C LEU A 106 -3.27 -12.12 -24.80
N ASP A 107 -2.54 -12.43 -25.88
CA ASP A 107 -1.13 -12.80 -25.83
C ASP A 107 -0.25 -11.64 -25.34
N HIS A 108 -0.51 -10.41 -25.79
CA HIS A 108 0.17 -9.22 -25.28
C HIS A 108 -0.02 -9.06 -23.75
N ARG A 109 -1.26 -9.22 -23.26
CA ARG A 109 -1.58 -9.11 -21.83
C ARG A 109 -1.01 -10.26 -21.01
N GLU A 110 -0.94 -11.47 -21.57
CA GLU A 110 -0.29 -12.62 -20.95
C GLU A 110 1.20 -12.33 -20.74
N ARG A 111 1.90 -11.91 -21.81
CA ARG A 111 3.33 -11.57 -21.77
C ARG A 111 3.63 -10.47 -20.75
N LEU A 112 2.81 -9.42 -20.73
CA LEU A 112 2.89 -8.36 -19.72
C LEU A 112 2.78 -8.93 -18.30
N SER A 113 1.76 -9.76 -18.04
CA SER A 113 1.53 -10.31 -16.69
C SER A 113 2.69 -11.18 -16.22
N LEU A 114 3.29 -11.97 -17.12
CA LEU A 114 4.49 -12.76 -16.83
C LEU A 114 5.71 -11.88 -16.57
N ALA A 115 5.91 -10.83 -17.37
CA ALA A 115 7.03 -9.89 -17.20
C ALA A 115 6.96 -9.13 -15.87
N VAL A 116 5.75 -8.70 -15.47
CA VAL A 116 5.52 -8.10 -14.15
C VAL A 116 5.84 -9.10 -13.04
N ALA A 117 5.35 -10.34 -13.14
CA ALA A 117 5.60 -11.36 -12.13
C ALA A 117 7.10 -11.65 -11.92
N ASP A 118 7.85 -11.83 -13.01
CA ASP A 118 9.29 -12.08 -12.96
C ASP A 118 10.05 -10.91 -12.31
N SER A 119 9.72 -9.68 -12.70
CA SER A 119 10.35 -8.49 -12.11
C SER A 119 10.02 -8.32 -10.62
N LEU A 120 8.79 -8.61 -10.21
CA LEU A 120 8.39 -8.59 -8.79
C LEU A 120 9.14 -9.65 -7.98
N ARG A 121 9.28 -10.86 -8.51
CA ARG A 121 10.10 -11.92 -7.90
C ARG A 121 11.56 -11.52 -7.78
N HIS A 122 12.13 -10.88 -8.80
CA HIS A 122 13.49 -10.37 -8.73
C HIS A 122 13.65 -9.35 -7.59
N ARG A 123 12.75 -8.35 -7.54
CA ARG A 123 12.74 -7.31 -6.49
C ARG A 123 12.48 -7.86 -5.09
N ALA A 124 11.69 -8.91 -4.95
CA ALA A 124 11.45 -9.58 -3.66
C ALA A 124 12.70 -10.25 -3.07
N ARG A 125 13.75 -10.45 -3.89
CA ARG A 125 15.04 -11.00 -3.46
C ARG A 125 16.15 -9.95 -3.38
N ASP A 126 15.84 -8.71 -3.74
CA ASP A 126 16.79 -7.59 -3.72
C ASP A 126 16.71 -6.88 -2.35
N GLU A 127 17.66 -7.19 -1.47
CA GLU A 127 17.73 -6.61 -0.13
C GLU A 127 17.82 -5.07 -0.14
N GLN A 128 18.51 -4.49 -1.13
CA GLN A 128 18.64 -3.04 -1.23
C GLN A 128 17.31 -2.38 -1.65
N TYR A 129 16.62 -2.99 -2.61
CA TYR A 129 15.28 -2.56 -3.02
C TYR A 129 14.28 -2.64 -1.86
N LEU A 130 14.29 -3.75 -1.13
CA LEU A 130 13.39 -3.95 0.01
C LEU A 130 13.67 -2.94 1.13
N ALA A 131 14.93 -2.67 1.45
CA ALA A 131 15.31 -1.68 2.44
C ALA A 131 14.83 -0.26 2.05
N ALA A 132 14.99 0.11 0.78
CA ALA A 132 14.52 1.40 0.27
C ALA A 132 12.98 1.51 0.33
N LEU A 133 12.26 0.47 -0.09
CA LEU A 133 10.80 0.43 -0.04
C LEU A 133 10.28 0.56 1.39
N VAL A 134 10.93 -0.12 2.35
CA VAL A 134 10.62 -0.04 3.78
C VAL A 134 10.89 1.36 4.34
N ASP A 135 12.00 1.99 3.96
CA ASP A 135 12.31 3.35 4.41
C ASP A 135 11.28 4.36 3.91
N ASP A 136 10.91 4.28 2.63
CA ASP A 136 9.84 5.11 2.04
C ASP A 136 8.51 4.90 2.77
N ALA A 137 8.14 3.63 3.02
CA ALA A 137 6.92 3.28 3.74
C ALA A 137 6.92 3.82 5.18
N ARG A 138 8.06 3.77 5.88
CA ARG A 138 8.23 4.35 7.21
C ARG A 138 8.07 5.86 7.19
N GLN A 139 8.66 6.55 6.22
CA GLN A 139 8.53 8.00 6.08
C GLN A 139 7.08 8.41 5.80
N ASP A 140 6.38 7.68 4.93
CA ASP A 140 4.95 7.88 4.66
C ASP A 140 4.11 7.68 5.94
N ALA A 141 4.37 6.60 6.69
CA ALA A 141 3.68 6.31 7.95
C ALA A 141 3.89 7.41 8.99
N TRP A 142 5.13 7.88 9.16
CA TRP A 142 5.44 8.94 10.10
C TRP A 142 4.75 10.26 9.73
N ARG A 143 4.71 10.61 8.43
CA ARG A 143 3.98 11.80 7.97
C ARG A 143 2.50 11.71 8.30
N GLU A 144 1.88 10.56 8.02
CA GLU A 144 0.45 10.35 8.27
C GLU A 144 0.12 10.39 9.77
N LEU A 145 0.92 9.73 10.61
CA LEU A 145 0.76 9.78 12.05
C LEU A 145 0.93 11.21 12.60
N SER A 146 1.97 11.91 12.16
CA SER A 146 2.22 13.30 12.59
C SER A 146 1.05 14.21 12.25
N GLN A 147 0.54 14.12 11.03
CA GLN A 147 -0.63 14.88 10.60
C GLN A 147 -1.86 14.54 11.45
N SER A 148 -2.11 13.25 11.72
CA SER A 148 -3.23 12.84 12.57
C SER A 148 -3.12 13.37 14.00
N ILE A 149 -1.91 13.43 14.56
CA ILE A 149 -1.66 14.00 15.88
C ILE A 149 -1.92 15.51 15.87
N GLU A 150 -1.37 16.24 14.90
CA GLU A 150 -1.58 17.69 14.75
C GLU A 150 -3.08 18.01 14.65
N GLU A 151 -3.80 17.32 13.77
CA GLU A 151 -5.23 17.50 13.60
C GLU A 151 -6.03 17.18 14.87
N THR A 152 -5.60 16.18 15.65
CA THR A 152 -6.25 15.82 16.91
C THR A 152 -6.01 16.89 17.97
N LEU A 153 -4.78 17.41 18.07
CA LEU A 153 -4.41 18.48 18.99
C LEU A 153 -5.09 19.80 18.65
N ASP A 154 -5.26 20.13 17.36
CA ASP A 154 -5.97 21.34 16.94
C ASP A 154 -7.46 21.32 17.26
N ARG A 155 -8.08 20.13 17.26
CA ARG A 155 -9.49 19.94 17.65
C ARG A 155 -9.67 19.79 19.16
N ALA A 156 -8.63 19.39 19.89
CA ALA A 156 -8.70 19.24 21.33
C ALA A 156 -9.04 20.60 21.96
N PRO A 157 -9.93 20.65 22.98
CA PRO A 157 -10.20 21.88 23.69
C PRO A 157 -8.88 22.44 24.20
N ARG A 158 -8.49 23.62 23.71
CA ARG A 158 -7.34 24.32 24.25
C ARG A 158 -7.70 24.69 25.67
N ILE A 159 -6.99 24.09 26.62
CA ILE A 159 -7.07 24.48 28.01
C ILE A 159 -6.54 25.91 28.07
N ASP A 160 -7.43 26.87 28.29
CA ASP A 160 -7.04 28.24 28.57
C ASP A 160 -6.41 28.28 29.97
N ALA A 161 -5.11 28.52 30.02
CA ALA A 161 -4.37 28.62 31.29
C ALA A 161 -4.84 29.82 32.13
N ASP A 162 -5.52 30.78 31.52
CA ASP A 162 -6.06 31.97 32.17
C ASP A 162 -7.51 31.81 32.65
N ASP A 163 -8.15 30.68 32.35
CA ASP A 163 -9.49 30.37 32.83
C ASP A 163 -9.51 30.21 34.37
N GLU A 164 -10.51 30.81 35.02
CA GLU A 164 -10.64 30.82 36.49
C GLU A 164 -10.87 29.42 37.08
N GLU A 165 -11.66 28.59 36.40
CA GLU A 165 -11.89 27.20 36.78
C GLU A 165 -10.60 26.40 36.60
N TYR A 166 -9.86 26.65 35.51
CA TYR A 166 -8.56 26.01 35.29
C TYR A 166 -7.57 26.31 36.42
N ARG A 167 -7.40 27.58 36.78
CA ARG A 167 -6.47 28.00 37.83
C ARG A 167 -6.85 27.44 39.21
N ARG A 168 -8.14 27.38 39.52
CA ARG A 168 -8.64 26.81 40.79
C ARG A 168 -8.26 25.33 40.91
N ASP A 169 -8.41 24.56 39.83
CA ASP A 169 -8.26 23.10 39.86
C ASP A 169 -6.86 22.63 39.45
N ARG A 170 -5.95 23.55 39.11
CA ARG A 170 -4.59 23.22 38.63
C ARG A 170 -3.79 22.43 39.66
N SER A 171 -3.84 22.80 40.94
CA SER A 171 -3.08 22.11 41.99
C SER A 171 -3.54 20.66 42.15
N VAL A 172 -4.85 20.42 42.11
CA VAL A 172 -5.44 19.07 42.19
C VAL A 172 -5.05 18.24 40.97
N ARG A 173 -5.13 18.80 39.76
CA ARG A 173 -4.72 18.07 38.54
C ARG A 173 -3.23 17.75 38.50
N MET A 174 -2.37 18.67 38.93
CA MET A 174 -0.93 18.39 39.05
C MET A 174 -0.64 17.32 40.11
N ALA A 175 -1.39 17.29 41.21
CA ALA A 175 -1.29 16.20 42.17
C ALA A 175 -1.73 14.85 41.56
N LEU A 176 -2.82 14.82 40.78
CA LEU A 176 -3.26 13.61 40.09
C LEU A 176 -2.22 13.11 39.08
N VAL A 177 -1.60 14.00 38.30
CA VAL A 177 -0.50 13.60 37.38
C VAL A 177 0.65 12.96 38.14
N VAL A 178 1.01 13.48 39.32
CA VAL A 178 2.11 12.90 40.12
C VAL A 178 1.70 11.55 40.73
N VAL A 179 0.51 11.48 41.32
CA VAL A 179 0.07 10.33 42.12
C VAL A 179 -0.41 9.16 41.26
N ASP A 180 -1.06 9.43 40.13
CA ASP A 180 -1.56 8.40 39.22
C ASP A 180 -0.59 8.19 38.05
N ASP A 181 -0.47 9.19 37.16
CA ASP A 181 0.23 9.02 35.88
C ASP A 181 1.73 8.76 36.04
N LEU A 182 2.44 9.61 36.79
CA LEU A 182 3.88 9.47 36.99
C LEU A 182 4.23 8.28 37.88
N ALA A 183 3.39 7.95 38.86
CA ALA A 183 3.60 6.78 39.71
C ALA A 183 3.48 5.49 38.92
N GLN A 184 2.48 5.40 38.03
CA GLN A 184 2.34 4.29 37.09
C GLN A 184 3.57 4.19 36.18
N LEU A 185 4.00 5.31 35.57
CA LEU A 185 5.16 5.33 34.69
C LEU A 185 6.45 4.92 35.42
N ALA A 186 6.63 5.36 36.67
CA ALA A 186 7.78 5.00 37.49
C ALA A 186 7.82 3.50 37.79
N ALA A 187 6.67 2.89 38.10
CA ALA A 187 6.53 1.45 38.28
C ALA A 187 6.87 0.67 37.00
N GLU A 188 6.36 1.11 35.83
CA GLU A 188 6.67 0.51 34.52
C GLU A 188 8.17 0.59 34.18
N ARG A 189 8.83 1.67 34.59
CA ARG A 189 10.26 1.91 34.33
C ARG A 189 11.19 1.39 35.43
N GLY A 190 10.65 0.88 36.54
CA GLY A 190 11.44 0.39 37.67
C GLY A 190 12.20 1.48 38.42
N VAL A 191 11.71 2.73 38.39
CA VAL A 191 12.30 3.89 39.09
C VAL A 191 11.36 4.33 40.23
N VAL A 192 11.92 4.96 41.26
CA VAL A 192 11.16 5.49 42.39
C VAL A 192 10.99 6.99 42.18
N LEU A 193 9.77 7.51 42.34
CA LEU A 193 9.54 8.96 42.39
C LEU A 193 10.06 9.49 43.72
N GLU A 194 10.99 10.44 43.65
CA GLU A 194 11.39 11.23 44.82
C GLU A 194 10.30 12.27 45.13
N GLU A 195 10.03 12.49 46.42
CA GLU A 195 9.01 13.44 46.94
C GLU A 195 9.28 14.91 46.58
#